data_AF-A0A7S1J6L2-F1
#
_entry.id   AF-A0A7S1J6L2-F1
#
_cell.length_a   1.000
_cell.length_b   1.000
_cell.length_c   1.000
_cell.angle_alpha   90.00
_cell.angle_beta   90.00
_cell.angle_gamma   90.00
#
_symmetry.space_group_name_H-M   'P 1'
#
loop_
_entity.id
_entity.type
_entity.pdbx_description
1 polymer ?
#
loop_
_entity_poly.entity_id
_entity_poly.type
_entity_poly.pdbx_seq_one_letter_code
_entity_poly.pdbx_strand_id
1 'polypeptide(L)'
;RAYFQTQCSKIQRGDVHVQDVIFQKEVRLGTYASNRLPPPAAIIGLQQMQRDTRSEPLYGERIPYVVCNTFSSRLVDMLQHPRTLLQYQGPSPPTINALYYITRQIIPALGRLFCLIGIDLLAWYNDMPRLKRNRFWLPMLAPAATAALTASTGFAAATAPPPPIKRRTIDAYYQSLDCCVCGQPNAIPTTSTTTVPACTACLQ
;
A
#
# COMPACT_ATOMS: atom_id res chain seq x y z
N ARG A 1 2.34 -5.40 -27.82
CA ARG A 1 3.10 -6.04 -26.71
C ARG A 1 3.80 -5.04 -25.79
N ALA A 2 4.76 -4.24 -26.29
CA ALA A 2 5.56 -3.33 -25.45
C ALA A 2 4.73 -2.40 -24.55
N TYR A 3 3.66 -1.78 -25.08
CA TYR A 3 2.79 -0.90 -24.28
C TYR A 3 2.14 -1.62 -23.09
N PHE A 4 1.54 -2.79 -23.31
CA PHE A 4 0.98 -3.62 -22.23
C PHE A 4 2.03 -3.91 -21.17
N GLN A 5 3.26 -4.17 -21.61
CA GLN A 5 4.34 -4.46 -20.71
C GLN A 5 4.73 -3.25 -19.85
N THR A 6 4.91 -2.08 -20.46
CA THR A 6 5.17 -0.83 -19.73
C THR A 6 4.06 -0.51 -18.71
N GLN A 7 2.79 -0.71 -19.07
CA GLN A 7 1.67 -0.46 -18.15
C GLN A 7 1.64 -1.46 -16.98
N CYS A 8 1.88 -2.75 -17.23
CA CYS A 8 1.95 -3.73 -16.14
C CYS A 8 3.13 -3.45 -15.20
N SER A 9 4.29 -3.03 -15.72
CA SER A 9 5.42 -2.60 -14.89
C SER A 9 5.09 -1.35 -14.07
N LYS A 10 4.37 -0.37 -14.63
CA LYS A 10 3.88 0.82 -13.91
C LYS A 10 2.99 0.42 -12.72
N ILE A 11 2.05 -0.50 -12.93
CA ILE A 11 1.17 -1.02 -11.88
C ILE A 11 1.96 -1.79 -10.81
N GLN A 12 2.94 -2.61 -11.20
CA GLN A 12 3.80 -3.35 -10.27
C GLN A 12 4.66 -2.44 -9.39
N ARG A 13 5.16 -1.31 -9.93
CA ARG A 13 5.85 -0.27 -9.13
C ARG A 13 4.92 0.43 -8.16
N GLY A 14 3.62 0.45 -8.45
CA GLY A 14 2.62 1.18 -7.67
C GLY A 14 2.49 2.64 -8.10
N ASP A 15 3.02 2.99 -9.27
CA ASP A 15 2.93 4.33 -9.87
C ASP A 15 1.56 4.51 -10.56
N VAL A 16 0.47 4.28 -9.82
CA VAL A 16 -0.89 4.36 -10.33
C VAL A 16 -1.69 5.32 -9.46
N HIS A 17 -2.50 6.16 -10.09
CA HIS A 17 -3.34 7.07 -9.35
C HIS A 17 -4.41 6.28 -8.58
N VAL A 18 -4.64 6.65 -7.32
CA VAL A 18 -5.58 5.92 -6.46
C VAL A 18 -7.00 5.93 -7.05
N GLN A 19 -7.40 6.99 -7.74
CA GLN A 19 -8.75 7.08 -8.33
C GLN A 19 -9.00 6.02 -9.41
N ASP A 20 -7.97 5.62 -10.17
CA ASP A 20 -8.09 4.68 -11.28
C ASP A 20 -8.30 3.23 -10.81
N VAL A 21 -8.03 2.96 -9.54
CA VAL A 21 -8.10 1.61 -8.95
C VAL A 21 -9.28 1.42 -7.98
N ILE A 22 -10.17 2.41 -7.89
CA ILE A 22 -11.36 2.33 -7.04
C ILE A 22 -12.44 1.49 -7.73
N PHE A 23 -12.93 0.48 -7.03
CA PHE A 23 -14.18 -0.18 -7.39
C PHE A 23 -15.35 0.48 -6.67
N GLN A 24 -16.48 0.62 -7.35
CA GLN A 24 -17.74 1.03 -6.74
C GLN A 24 -18.79 -0.02 -7.03
N LYS A 25 -19.38 -0.59 -5.97
CA LYS A 25 -20.44 -1.60 -6.11
C LYS A 25 -21.62 -1.25 -5.21
N GLU A 26 -22.80 -1.54 -5.75
CA GLU A 26 -24.08 -1.39 -5.06
C GLU A 26 -24.17 -2.33 -3.85
N VAL A 27 -24.66 -1.81 -2.73
CA VAL A 27 -24.88 -2.54 -1.50
C VAL A 27 -26.36 -2.53 -1.12
N ARG A 28 -26.87 -3.70 -0.74
CA ARG A 28 -28.24 -3.92 -0.27
C ARG A 28 -28.18 -4.68 1.05
N LEU A 29 -27.93 -3.96 2.16
CA LEU A 29 -27.91 -4.56 3.49
C LEU A 29 -29.26 -5.24 3.80
N GLY A 30 -29.22 -6.33 4.55
CA GLY A 30 -30.40 -7.15 4.88
C GLY A 30 -30.87 -8.12 3.79
N THR A 31 -30.44 -7.95 2.52
CA THR A 31 -30.80 -8.88 1.43
C THR A 31 -29.82 -10.05 1.30
N TYR A 32 -28.60 -9.91 1.83
CA TYR A 32 -27.57 -10.93 1.73
C TYR A 32 -27.82 -12.09 2.70
N ALA A 33 -27.66 -13.32 2.22
CA ALA A 33 -27.79 -14.52 3.05
C ALA A 33 -26.70 -14.58 4.13
N SER A 34 -27.08 -14.90 5.37
CA SER A 34 -26.18 -15.01 6.52
C SER A 34 -25.13 -16.11 6.38
N ASN A 35 -25.42 -17.16 5.59
CA ASN A 35 -24.54 -18.32 5.41
C ASN A 35 -23.40 -18.08 4.40
N ARG A 36 -23.39 -16.98 3.64
CA ARG A 36 -22.36 -16.69 2.65
C ARG A 36 -21.66 -15.39 2.97
N LEU A 37 -20.39 -15.30 2.57
CA LEU A 37 -19.64 -14.06 2.69
C LEU A 37 -20.34 -12.97 1.87
N PRO A 38 -20.68 -11.82 2.48
CA PRO A 38 -21.31 -10.72 1.75
C PRO A 38 -20.33 -10.14 0.72
N PRO A 39 -20.83 -9.42 -0.29
CA PRO A 39 -19.96 -8.84 -1.31
C PRO A 39 -18.93 -7.88 -0.71
N PRO A 40 -17.76 -7.70 -1.34
CA PRO A 40 -16.69 -6.82 -0.85
C PRO A 40 -17.15 -5.42 -0.42
N ALA A 41 -18.04 -4.80 -1.21
CA ALA A 41 -18.56 -3.47 -0.89
C ALA A 41 -19.41 -3.48 0.39
N ALA A 42 -20.22 -4.52 0.62
CA ALA A 42 -21.00 -4.66 1.85
C ALA A 42 -20.09 -4.87 3.06
N ILE A 43 -18.99 -5.61 2.92
CA ILE A 43 -17.99 -5.76 3.99
C ILE A 43 -17.41 -4.39 4.37
N ILE A 44 -17.04 -3.57 3.38
CA ILE A 44 -16.52 -2.22 3.63
C ILE A 44 -17.58 -1.32 4.26
N GLY A 45 -18.83 -1.38 3.80
CA GLY A 45 -19.94 -0.65 4.41
C GLY A 45 -20.15 -1.04 5.87
N LEU A 46 -20.14 -2.33 6.18
CA LEU A 46 -20.21 -2.83 7.56
C LEU A 46 -19.00 -2.38 8.40
N GLN A 47 -17.80 -2.37 7.83
CA GLN A 47 -16.60 -1.84 8.52
C GLN A 47 -16.68 -0.33 8.76
N GLN A 48 -17.39 0.43 7.92
CA GLN A 48 -17.64 1.85 8.16
C GLN A 48 -18.69 2.04 9.26
N MET A 49 -19.79 1.29 9.19
CA MET A 49 -20.84 1.26 10.21
C MET A 49 -20.31 0.87 11.60
N GLN A 50 -19.33 -0.05 11.67
CA GLN A 50 -18.64 -0.42 12.92
C GLN A 50 -17.82 0.72 13.51
N ARG A 51 -17.24 1.60 12.68
CA ARG A 51 -16.48 2.77 13.13
C ARG A 51 -17.40 3.91 13.53
N ASP A 52 -18.47 4.08 12.78
CA ASP A 52 -19.51 5.07 13.01
C ASP A 52 -20.87 4.49 12.62
N THR A 53 -21.73 4.27 13.62
CA THR A 53 -23.07 3.70 13.41
C THR A 53 -23.92 4.53 12.46
N ARG A 54 -23.66 5.85 12.34
CA ARG A 54 -24.39 6.74 11.43
C ARG A 54 -23.99 6.57 9.97
N SER A 55 -22.87 5.90 9.71
CA SER A 55 -22.37 5.60 8.37
C SER A 55 -22.95 4.29 7.81
N GLU A 56 -24.21 3.98 8.14
CA GLU A 56 -24.92 2.86 7.52
C GLU A 56 -25.16 3.17 6.03
N PRO A 57 -24.77 2.28 5.10
CA PRO A 57 -24.98 2.52 3.69
C PRO A 57 -26.45 2.45 3.32
N LEU A 58 -26.89 3.40 2.50
CA LEU A 58 -28.25 3.46 2.00
C LEU A 58 -28.54 2.27 1.07
N TYR A 59 -29.81 1.90 0.95
CA TYR A 59 -30.22 0.85 0.04
C TYR A 59 -29.88 1.23 -1.40
N GLY A 60 -29.07 0.42 -2.08
CA GLY A 60 -28.63 0.70 -3.44
C GLY A 60 -27.45 1.68 -3.53
N GLU A 61 -26.84 2.06 -2.40
CA GLU A 61 -25.67 2.92 -2.40
C GLU A 61 -24.45 2.21 -3.01
N ARG A 62 -23.67 2.95 -3.80
CA ARG A 62 -22.42 2.45 -4.40
C ARG A 62 -21.24 2.77 -3.50
N ILE A 63 -20.79 1.78 -2.74
CA ILE A 63 -19.68 1.95 -1.80
C ILE A 63 -18.33 1.78 -2.54
N PRO A 64 -17.40 2.74 -2.42
CA PRO A 64 -16.08 2.64 -3.03
C PRO A 64 -15.12 1.79 -2.18
N TYR A 65 -14.30 0.98 -2.84
CA TYR A 65 -13.24 0.21 -2.19
C TYR A 65 -12.05 -0.04 -3.11
N VAL A 66 -10.89 -0.28 -2.50
CA VAL A 66 -9.61 -0.59 -3.17
C VAL A 66 -9.07 -1.90 -2.58
N VAL A 67 -8.34 -2.66 -3.39
CA VAL A 67 -7.66 -3.89 -2.95
C VAL A 67 -6.19 -3.60 -2.68
N CYS A 68 -5.80 -3.65 -1.42
CA CYS A 68 -4.45 -3.36 -0.97
C CYS A 68 -3.69 -4.65 -0.67
N ASN A 69 -2.36 -4.59 -0.75
CA ASN A 69 -1.49 -5.65 -0.30
C ASN A 69 -1.43 -5.62 1.23
N THR A 70 -1.90 -6.68 1.86
CA THR A 70 -1.87 -6.88 3.32
C THR A 70 -1.14 -8.18 3.63
N PHE A 71 -0.96 -8.49 4.92
CA PHE A 71 -0.31 -9.72 5.36
C PHE A 71 -1.22 -10.96 5.25
N SER A 72 -2.52 -10.76 5.04
CA SER A 72 -3.49 -11.85 4.86
C SER A 72 -3.53 -12.32 3.42
N SER A 73 -3.77 -13.63 3.23
CA SER A 73 -4.03 -14.23 1.92
C SER A 73 -5.49 -14.06 1.47
N ARG A 74 -6.40 -13.75 2.40
CA ARG A 74 -7.84 -13.62 2.11
C ARG A 74 -8.12 -12.28 1.45
N LEU A 75 -8.85 -12.30 0.33
CA LEU A 75 -9.22 -11.09 -0.38
C LEU A 75 -10.02 -10.11 0.51
N VAL A 76 -10.88 -10.62 1.39
CA VAL A 76 -11.69 -9.77 2.28
C VAL A 76 -10.88 -8.92 3.23
N ASP A 77 -9.73 -9.42 3.67
CA ASP A 77 -8.83 -8.71 4.59
C ASP A 77 -7.97 -7.66 3.84
N MET A 78 -7.89 -7.77 2.51
CA MET A 78 -7.18 -6.82 1.61
C MET A 78 -8.03 -5.61 1.23
N LEU A 79 -9.33 -5.64 1.51
CA LEU A 79 -10.24 -4.56 1.12
C LEU A 79 -10.04 -3.36 2.04
N GLN A 80 -9.94 -2.17 1.46
CA GLN A 80 -9.93 -0.92 2.20
C GLN A 80 -10.77 0.14 1.50
N HIS A 81 -11.36 1.03 2.31
CA HIS A 81 -12.02 2.22 1.80
C HIS A 81 -10.98 3.28 1.38
N PRO A 82 -11.15 3.99 0.24
CA PRO A 82 -10.15 4.97 -0.23
C PRO A 82 -9.87 6.09 0.79
N ARG A 83 -10.88 6.53 1.54
CA ARG A 83 -10.69 7.53 2.61
C ARG A 83 -9.74 7.05 3.70
N THR A 84 -9.81 5.76 4.06
CA THR A 84 -8.92 5.17 5.08
C THR A 84 -7.49 5.06 4.58
N LEU A 85 -7.30 4.78 3.28
CA LEU A 85 -5.99 4.74 2.64
C LEU A 85 -5.31 6.12 2.68
N LEU A 86 -6.07 7.19 2.39
CA LEU A 86 -5.55 8.56 2.41
C LEU A 86 -5.26 9.10 3.82
N GLN A 87 -6.02 8.65 4.82
CA GLN A 87 -5.86 9.06 6.21
C GLN A 87 -4.80 8.25 6.97
N TYR A 88 -4.11 7.31 6.33
CA TYR A 88 -3.16 6.46 7.02
C TYR A 88 -1.85 7.20 7.33
N GLN A 89 -1.54 7.45 8.61
CA GLN A 89 -0.27 8.06 9.06
C GLN A 89 0.73 7.05 9.68
N GLY A 90 0.59 5.76 9.40
CA GLY A 90 1.53 4.75 9.89
C GLY A 90 2.86 4.73 9.12
N PRO A 91 3.90 4.08 9.66
CA PRO A 91 5.23 4.01 9.06
C PRO A 91 5.27 3.25 7.72
N SER A 92 4.35 2.31 7.49
CA SER A 92 4.23 1.57 6.22
C SER A 92 2.81 1.70 5.66
N PRO A 93 2.55 2.61 4.70
CA PRO A 93 1.23 2.75 4.10
C PRO A 93 0.84 1.49 3.31
N PRO A 94 -0.44 1.09 3.34
CA PRO A 94 -0.93 -0.02 2.54
C PRO A 94 -0.74 0.30 1.05
N THR A 95 -0.03 -0.59 0.35
CA THR A 95 0.23 -0.45 -1.09
C THR A 95 -0.87 -1.13 -1.89
N ILE A 96 -1.12 -0.69 -3.12
CA ILE A 96 -2.12 -1.31 -4.01
C ILE A 96 -1.65 -2.73 -4.39
N ASN A 97 -2.57 -3.70 -4.41
CA ASN A 97 -2.24 -5.08 -4.82
C ASN A 97 -2.17 -5.22 -6.35
N ALA A 98 -1.01 -4.93 -6.93
CA ALA A 98 -0.78 -5.00 -8.37
C ALA A 98 -1.17 -6.37 -8.99
N LEU A 99 -0.86 -7.48 -8.31
CA LEU A 99 -1.17 -8.82 -8.81
C LEU A 99 -2.67 -9.03 -8.97
N TYR A 100 -3.47 -8.55 -8.01
CA TYR A 100 -4.93 -8.65 -8.07
C TYR A 100 -5.49 -7.94 -9.30
N TYR A 101 -5.11 -6.68 -9.53
CA TYR A 101 -5.63 -5.89 -10.65
C TYR A 101 -5.19 -6.45 -12.00
N ILE A 102 -3.92 -6.84 -12.14
CA ILE A 102 -3.40 -7.36 -13.40
C ILE A 102 -4.04 -8.72 -13.74
N THR A 103 -3.95 -9.68 -12.82
CA THR A 103 -4.36 -11.07 -13.10
C THR A 103 -5.87 -11.27 -13.09
N ARG A 104 -6.61 -10.57 -12.21
CA ARG A 104 -8.06 -10.78 -12.06
C ARG A 104 -8.93 -9.80 -12.84
N GLN A 105 -8.39 -8.66 -13.29
CA GLN A 105 -9.18 -7.65 -14.00
C GLN A 105 -8.64 -7.39 -15.40
N ILE A 106 -7.39 -6.96 -15.52
CA ILE A 106 -6.83 -6.49 -16.80
C ILE A 106 -6.65 -7.65 -17.78
N ILE A 107 -5.99 -8.74 -17.37
CA ILE A 107 -5.74 -9.89 -18.24
C ILE A 107 -7.05 -10.54 -18.72
N PRO A 108 -8.07 -10.81 -17.86
CA PRO A 108 -9.32 -11.39 -18.33
C PRO A 108 -10.16 -10.45 -19.21
N ALA A 109 -10.09 -9.13 -18.99
CA ALA A 109 -10.79 -8.16 -19.82
C ALA A 109 -10.17 -8.07 -21.22
N LEU A 110 -8.85 -7.85 -21.29
CA LEU A 110 -8.14 -7.77 -22.56
C LEU A 110 -8.07 -9.13 -23.26
N GLY A 111 -7.99 -10.22 -22.49
CA GLY A 111 -7.93 -11.59 -23.03
C GLY A 111 -9.16 -11.92 -23.87
N ARG A 112 -10.35 -11.43 -23.50
CA ARG A 112 -11.57 -11.58 -24.32
C ARG A 112 -11.46 -10.92 -25.70
N LEU A 113 -10.71 -9.82 -25.82
CA LEU A 113 -10.48 -9.13 -27.07
C LEU A 113 -9.36 -9.79 -27.89
N PHE A 114 -8.24 -10.10 -27.25
CA PHE A 114 -7.05 -10.65 -27.90
C PHE A 114 -7.15 -12.14 -28.22
N CYS A 115 -8.06 -12.86 -27.58
CA CYS A 115 -8.39 -14.25 -27.93
C CYS A 115 -8.86 -14.37 -29.40
N LEU A 116 -9.53 -13.34 -29.95
CA LEU A 116 -9.94 -13.30 -31.36
C LEU A 116 -8.76 -13.29 -32.33
N ILE A 117 -7.61 -12.78 -31.89
CA ILE A 117 -6.37 -12.68 -32.67
C ILE A 117 -5.44 -13.89 -32.36
N GLY A 118 -5.84 -14.77 -31.44
CA GLY A 118 -5.03 -15.92 -31.03
C GLY A 118 -3.85 -15.56 -30.12
N ILE A 119 -3.88 -14.40 -29.45
CA ILE A 119 -2.80 -13.92 -28.58
C ILE A 119 -3.13 -14.24 -27.12
N ASP A 120 -2.19 -14.88 -26.42
CA ASP A 120 -2.26 -15.06 -24.96
C ASP A 120 -1.51 -13.95 -24.21
N LEU A 121 -2.26 -13.15 -23.44
CA LEU A 121 -1.71 -12.10 -22.59
C LEU A 121 -1.05 -12.63 -21.33
N LEU A 122 -1.47 -13.81 -20.85
CA LEU A 122 -0.91 -14.41 -19.64
C LEU A 122 0.54 -14.83 -19.89
N ALA A 123 0.83 -15.41 -21.06
CA ALA A 123 2.19 -15.65 -21.52
C ALA A 123 3.03 -14.35 -21.55
N TRP A 124 2.51 -13.24 -22.10
CA TRP A 124 3.22 -11.96 -22.13
C TRP A 124 3.51 -11.37 -20.75
N TYR A 125 2.63 -11.61 -19.77
CA TYR A 125 2.82 -11.19 -18.40
C TYR A 125 3.86 -12.06 -17.67
N ASN A 126 3.87 -13.37 -17.91
CA ASN A 126 4.82 -14.29 -17.29
C ASN A 126 6.26 -14.08 -17.78
N ASP A 127 6.43 -13.59 -19.00
CA ASP A 127 7.73 -13.22 -19.59
C ASP A 127 8.37 -11.99 -18.92
N MET A 128 7.61 -11.23 -18.12
CA MET A 128 8.15 -10.05 -17.43
C MET A 128 9.04 -10.38 -16.24
N PRO A 129 10.05 -9.53 -15.95
CA PRO A 129 10.72 -9.55 -14.66
C PRO A 129 9.72 -9.20 -13.56
N ARG A 130 9.53 -10.11 -12.59
CA ARG A 130 8.70 -9.85 -11.42
C ARG A 130 9.45 -8.90 -10.49
N LEU A 131 8.93 -7.70 -10.27
CA LEU A 131 9.49 -6.79 -9.28
C LEU A 131 9.33 -7.41 -7.89
N LYS A 132 10.43 -7.91 -7.31
CA LYS A 132 10.53 -8.12 -5.87
C LYS A 132 10.51 -6.73 -5.26
N ARG A 133 9.43 -6.40 -4.56
CA ARG A 133 9.28 -5.10 -3.93
C ARG A 133 10.30 -5.00 -2.79
N ASN A 134 11.49 -4.50 -3.08
CA ASN A 134 12.42 -4.06 -2.06
C ASN A 134 11.72 -2.88 -1.36
N ARG A 135 11.06 -3.16 -0.24
CA ARG A 135 10.45 -2.15 0.65
C ARG A 135 11.49 -1.22 1.29
N PHE A 136 12.71 -1.24 0.77
CA PHE A 136 13.91 -0.77 1.38
C PHE A 136 14.20 0.72 1.13
N TRP A 137 13.52 1.33 0.14
CA TRP A 137 13.91 2.64 -0.37
C TRP A 137 12.80 3.69 -0.47
N LEU A 138 11.76 3.62 0.36
CA LEU A 138 10.96 4.82 0.68
C LEU A 138 10.65 4.81 2.16
N PRO A 139 11.53 5.45 2.95
CA PRO A 139 11.19 6.79 3.42
C PRO A 139 12.42 7.70 3.46
N MET A 140 12.75 8.39 2.36
CA MET A 140 13.73 9.51 2.43
C MET A 140 13.31 10.77 1.67
N LEU A 141 12.17 10.75 1.00
CA LEU A 141 11.52 11.95 0.43
C LEU A 141 10.30 12.39 1.25
N ALA A 142 10.27 12.06 2.55
CA ALA A 142 9.48 12.86 3.47
C ALA A 142 10.21 14.21 3.59
N PRO A 143 9.57 15.35 3.28
CA PRO A 143 10.19 16.64 3.55
C PRO A 143 10.46 16.68 5.05
N ALA A 144 11.66 17.14 5.42
CA ALA A 144 12.00 17.47 6.78
C ALA A 144 10.97 18.47 7.31
N ALA A 145 9.90 17.98 7.92
CA ALA A 145 9.11 18.77 8.84
C ALA A 145 10.10 19.09 9.96
N THR A 146 10.55 20.34 9.95
CA THR A 146 11.34 21.00 10.97
C THR A 146 10.73 20.72 12.34
N ALA A 147 11.16 19.63 12.96
CA ALA A 147 11.08 19.47 14.40
C ALA A 147 12.05 20.54 14.94
N ALA A 148 11.49 21.72 15.19
CA ALA A 148 12.14 22.82 15.84
C ALA A 148 12.83 22.29 17.10
N LEU A 149 14.15 22.39 17.09
CA LEU A 149 15.00 22.24 18.25
C LEU A 149 14.72 23.44 19.17
N THR A 150 13.67 23.38 19.99
CA THR A 150 13.68 24.13 21.25
C THR A 150 14.41 23.28 22.27
N ALA A 151 15.72 23.44 22.29
CA ALA A 151 16.51 23.20 23.47
C ALA A 151 16.01 24.15 24.56
N SER A 152 15.48 23.60 25.65
CA SER A 152 15.40 24.30 26.93
C SER A 152 15.93 23.38 28.02
N THR A 153 17.14 23.71 28.46
CA THR A 153 17.69 23.39 29.76
C THR A 153 16.67 23.64 30.88
N GLY A 154 16.61 22.76 31.88
CA GLY A 154 15.98 23.09 33.16
C GLY A 154 15.21 21.96 33.80
N PHE A 155 15.77 21.49 34.91
CA PHE A 155 15.20 20.60 35.91
C PHE A 155 13.83 21.10 36.41
N ALA A 156 12.76 20.32 36.26
CA ALA A 156 11.54 20.44 37.08
C ALA A 156 10.78 19.11 37.08
N ALA A 157 10.35 18.71 38.28
CA ALA A 157 9.78 17.41 38.60
C ALA A 157 8.29 17.27 38.23
N ALA A 158 7.87 15.99 38.23
CA ALA A 158 6.55 15.45 38.55
C ALA A 158 5.47 15.36 37.44
N THR A 159 5.15 14.09 37.15
CA THR A 159 3.84 13.53 36.81
C THR A 159 3.22 13.87 35.45
N ALA A 160 3.73 13.23 34.39
CA ALA A 160 2.99 13.04 33.15
C ALA A 160 2.87 11.52 32.84
N PRO A 161 1.68 11.01 32.46
CA PRO A 161 1.54 9.60 32.08
C PRO A 161 2.44 9.27 30.89
N PRO A 162 2.98 8.04 30.81
CA PRO A 162 3.86 7.66 29.71
C PRO A 162 3.16 7.89 28.37
N PRO A 163 3.84 8.46 27.36
CA PRO A 163 3.24 8.64 26.04
C PRO A 163 2.79 7.26 25.52
N PRO A 164 1.63 7.18 24.84
CA PRO A 164 1.14 5.91 24.34
C PRO A 164 2.18 5.31 23.42
N ILE A 165 2.56 4.06 23.68
CA ILE A 165 3.43 3.26 22.82
C ILE A 165 2.74 3.20 21.46
N LYS A 166 3.21 4.02 20.51
CA LYS A 166 2.76 3.95 19.12
C LYS A 166 3.02 2.53 18.67
N ARG A 167 1.97 1.80 18.26
CA ARG A 167 2.09 0.44 17.72
C ARG A 167 3.06 0.48 16.54
N ARG A 168 4.31 0.08 16.77
CA ARG A 168 5.34 -0.02 15.73
C ARG A 168 5.04 -1.28 14.92
N THR A 169 4.90 -1.16 13.60
CA THR A 169 4.80 -2.33 12.72
C THR A 169 6.11 -3.09 12.78
N ILE A 170 6.07 -4.42 12.58
CA ILE A 170 7.27 -5.25 12.48
C ILE A 170 8.23 -4.68 11.42
N ASP A 171 7.69 -4.11 10.33
CA ASP A 171 8.45 -3.40 9.29
C ASP A 171 9.35 -2.28 9.86
N ALA A 172 8.95 -1.60 10.93
CA ALA A 172 9.76 -0.55 11.56
C ALA A 172 11.01 -1.12 12.26
N TYR A 173 10.98 -2.37 12.71
CA TYR A 173 12.12 -3.06 13.31
C TYR A 173 13.08 -3.63 12.25
N TYR A 174 12.61 -3.86 11.02
CA TYR A 174 13.40 -4.36 9.89
C TYR A 174 13.84 -3.26 8.91
N GLN A 175 13.86 -2.00 9.33
CA GLN A 175 14.53 -0.93 8.58
C GLN A 175 16.05 -1.12 8.74
N SER A 176 16.67 -1.96 7.89
CA SER A 176 18.12 -1.89 7.71
C SER A 176 18.49 -0.59 6.98
N LEU A 177 19.76 -0.20 7.00
CA LEU A 177 20.31 0.87 6.15
C LEU A 177 21.31 0.22 5.20
N ASP A 178 20.88 -0.17 4.00
CA ASP A 178 21.67 -0.89 3.01
C ASP A 178 22.19 0.14 2.01
N CYS A 179 23.43 -0.04 1.60
CA CYS A 179 24.06 0.84 0.62
C CYS A 179 23.30 0.82 -0.72
N CYS A 180 23.02 2.00 -1.30
CA CYS A 180 22.37 2.12 -2.62
C CYS A 180 23.15 1.51 -3.80
N VAL A 181 24.46 1.31 -3.66
CA VAL A 181 25.34 0.83 -4.75
C VAL A 181 25.60 -0.68 -4.63
N CYS A 182 25.90 -1.18 -3.43
CA CYS A 182 26.33 -2.57 -3.23
C CYS A 182 25.34 -3.45 -2.46
N GLY A 183 24.27 -2.87 -1.89
CA GLY A 183 23.26 -3.62 -1.15
C GLY A 183 23.75 -4.28 0.15
N GLN A 184 24.93 -3.91 0.64
CA GLN A 184 25.43 -4.41 1.92
C GLN A 184 24.60 -3.83 3.09
N PRO A 185 24.15 -4.67 4.04
CA PRO A 185 23.33 -4.23 5.15
C PRO A 185 24.12 -3.40 6.17
N ASN A 186 23.46 -2.41 6.78
CA ASN A 186 24.00 -1.54 7.83
C ASN A 186 25.23 -0.72 7.43
N ALA A 187 25.23 -0.11 6.25
CA ALA A 187 26.22 0.90 5.91
C ALA A 187 26.01 2.12 6.83
N ILE A 188 26.95 2.35 7.76
CA ILE A 188 26.95 3.53 8.64
C ILE A 188 27.05 4.77 7.73
N PRO A 189 26.06 5.67 7.72
CA PRO A 189 26.18 6.91 6.96
C PRO A 189 27.34 7.70 7.55
N THR A 190 28.36 7.99 6.75
CA THR A 190 29.47 8.85 7.16
C THR A 190 28.88 10.18 7.60
N THR A 191 29.07 10.51 8.87
CA THR A 191 28.73 11.81 9.43
C THR A 191 29.37 12.91 8.56
N SER A 192 28.57 13.91 8.22
CA SER A 192 28.86 15.13 7.44
C SER A 192 28.66 15.05 5.92
N THR A 193 27.49 15.59 5.51
CA THR A 193 27.29 16.38 4.27
C THR A 193 26.93 15.67 2.95
N THR A 194 26.78 14.34 2.89
CA THR A 194 26.33 13.67 1.65
C THR A 194 24.91 13.12 1.77
N THR A 195 24.01 13.61 0.91
CA THR A 195 22.57 13.28 0.84
C THR A 195 22.25 11.86 0.33
N VAL A 196 23.26 10.99 0.21
CA VAL A 196 23.12 9.63 -0.36
C VAL A 196 23.69 8.61 0.62
N PRO A 197 22.89 7.64 1.11
CA PRO A 197 23.36 6.53 1.95
C PRO A 197 24.13 5.51 1.10
N ALA A 198 25.41 5.80 0.87
CA ALA A 198 26.36 4.92 0.22
C ALA A 198 27.43 4.46 1.24
N CYS A 199 27.95 3.25 1.04
CA CYS A 199 29.02 2.68 1.85
C CYS A 199 30.34 3.44 1.61
N THR A 200 31.24 3.51 2.59
CA THR A 200 32.55 4.16 2.42
C THR A 200 33.39 3.55 1.31
N ALA A 201 33.28 2.22 1.09
CA ALA A 201 33.94 1.52 -0.03
C ALA A 201 33.31 1.81 -1.41
N CYS A 202 32.11 2.39 -1.44
CA CYS A 202 31.35 2.70 -2.65
C CYS A 202 31.45 4.19 -3.05
N LEU A 203 32.01 5.00 -2.15
CA LEU A 203 32.22 6.45 -2.29
C LEU A 203 33.65 6.79 -2.72
N GLN A 204 34.56 5.81 -2.73
CA GLN A 204 35.89 5.91 -3.35
C GLN A 204 35.81 5.51 -4.82
#